data_AF-A0AAD2CXM0-F1
#
_entry.id   AF-A0AAD2CXM0-F1
#
_cell.length_a   1.000
_cell.length_b   1.000
_cell.length_c   1.000
_cell.angle_alpha   90.00
_cell.angle_beta   90.00
_cell.angle_gamma   90.00
#
_symmetry.space_group_name_H-M   'P 1'
#
loop_
_entity.id
_entity.type
_entity.pdbx_description
1 polymer ?
#
loop_
_entity_poly.entity_id
_entity_poly.type
_entity_poly.pdbx_seq_one_letter_code
_entity_poly.pdbx_strand_id
1 'polypeptide(L)'
;MEAAVQEHQLETGTSFGLFQQDYSNTATLASDTWLKRVWKELEDLDIYVALDSPVLPLRCEGDALLIEVFMELEVDQDALKWLNWCRMFLQVCTVSDIVTADGRSIRESMWHGKRDNAHRSSYQWPRTVRPNRTHWKAWQEHLTRALLVSDGSQRLLRHPLGPWIDPLDNWNWLWSSTHGLFHRQGHGWQHYRHRRSSTRSIQWDYPCSTQLSGCKRPHNKHTANGVSFLPAPFWTQPLPADMCRATVHITPSLGTLALTGIGTAPLQPHHDSQPSLLAAWMAASARVTEYVGWTPEEIEID
;
A
#
# COMPACT_ATOMS: atom_id res chain seq x y z
N MET A 1 -20.27 -11.40 11.92
CA MET A 1 -20.13 -12.37 10.82
C MET A 1 -19.40 -11.71 9.65
N GLU A 2 -19.93 -10.61 9.12
CA GLU A 2 -19.33 -9.84 8.01
C GLU A 2 -17.84 -9.51 8.20
N ALA A 3 -17.45 -8.91 9.33
CA ALA A 3 -16.05 -8.61 9.62
C ALA A 3 -15.12 -9.84 9.54
N ALA A 4 -15.59 -11.02 9.98
CA ALA A 4 -14.81 -12.25 9.94
C ALA A 4 -14.66 -12.79 8.51
N VAL A 5 -15.68 -12.61 7.67
CA VAL A 5 -15.62 -12.95 6.23
C VAL A 5 -14.66 -12.01 5.51
N GLN A 6 -14.71 -10.71 5.81
CA GLN A 6 -13.78 -9.72 5.26
C GLN A 6 -12.33 -9.97 5.69
N GLU A 7 -12.10 -10.40 6.94
CA GLU A 7 -10.78 -10.79 7.42
C GLU A 7 -10.25 -12.02 6.67
N HIS A 8 -11.10 -13.03 6.43
CA HIS A 8 -10.73 -14.18 5.60
C HIS A 8 -10.46 -13.76 4.15
N GLN A 9 -11.24 -12.82 3.59
CA GLN A 9 -10.99 -12.29 2.24
C GLN A 9 -9.60 -11.67 2.14
N LEU A 10 -9.21 -10.87 3.13
CA LEU A 10 -7.89 -10.28 3.21
C LEU A 10 -6.80 -11.35 3.40
N GLU A 11 -7.10 -12.39 4.17
CA GLU A 11 -6.21 -13.51 4.43
C GLU A 11 -5.96 -14.36 3.17
N THR A 12 -7.00 -14.71 2.41
CA THR A 12 -6.86 -15.48 1.16
C THR A 12 -6.30 -14.63 0.03
N GLY A 13 -6.57 -13.32 0.03
CA GLY A 13 -6.02 -12.38 -0.95
C GLY A 13 -6.56 -12.56 -2.38
N THR A 14 -7.74 -13.13 -2.51
CA THR A 14 -8.44 -13.44 -3.77
C THR A 14 -9.53 -12.39 -4.07
N SER A 15 -10.10 -12.41 -5.27
CA SER A 15 -11.18 -11.49 -5.69
C SER A 15 -12.57 -11.89 -5.17
N PHE A 16 -12.81 -13.18 -4.95
CA PHE A 16 -14.12 -13.71 -4.55
C PHE A 16 -14.25 -13.88 -3.05
N GLY A 17 -15.45 -13.62 -2.51
CA GLY A 17 -15.83 -13.90 -1.12
C GLY A 17 -15.48 -15.33 -0.69
N LEU A 18 -15.23 -15.55 0.61
CA LEU A 18 -14.79 -16.84 1.15
C LEU A 18 -15.65 -18.04 0.68
N PHE A 19 -16.98 -17.91 0.69
CA PHE A 19 -17.90 -18.98 0.29
C PHE A 19 -18.13 -19.09 -1.22
N GLN A 20 -17.56 -18.17 -2.00
CA GLN A 20 -17.57 -18.17 -3.46
C GLN A 20 -16.25 -18.66 -4.05
N GLN A 21 -15.36 -19.16 -3.20
CA GLN A 21 -14.09 -19.76 -3.60
C GLN A 21 -14.20 -21.30 -3.62
N ASP A 22 -13.41 -21.92 -4.49
CA ASP A 22 -13.19 -23.37 -4.47
C ASP A 22 -12.37 -23.76 -3.24
N TYR A 23 -12.98 -24.55 -2.36
CA TYR A 23 -12.35 -25.02 -1.13
C TYR A 23 -11.03 -25.75 -1.40
N SER A 24 -10.99 -26.63 -2.40
CA SER A 24 -9.83 -27.46 -2.71
C SER A 24 -8.62 -26.62 -3.14
N ASN A 25 -8.87 -25.49 -3.80
CA ASN A 25 -7.80 -24.64 -4.33
C ASN A 25 -7.28 -23.61 -3.32
N THR A 26 -8.17 -23.08 -2.46
CA THR A 26 -7.89 -21.86 -1.69
C THR A 26 -7.98 -22.04 -0.18
N ALA A 27 -8.53 -23.15 0.33
CA ALA A 27 -8.63 -23.38 1.77
C ALA A 27 -7.27 -23.43 2.47
N THR A 28 -6.18 -23.78 1.78
CA THR A 28 -4.81 -23.73 2.35
C THR A 28 -4.39 -22.31 2.77
N LEU A 29 -5.00 -21.29 2.17
CA LEU A 29 -4.68 -19.88 2.37
C LEU A 29 -5.37 -19.29 3.60
N ALA A 30 -6.47 -19.92 4.05
CA ALA A 30 -7.26 -19.49 5.19
C ALA A 30 -6.84 -20.18 6.49
N SER A 31 -6.90 -19.46 7.60
CA SER A 31 -6.68 -20.00 8.94
C SER A 31 -7.74 -21.04 9.32
N ASP A 32 -7.36 -21.98 10.17
CA ASP A 32 -8.26 -23.02 10.68
C ASP A 32 -9.23 -22.47 11.73
N THR A 33 -10.26 -21.78 11.23
CA THR A 33 -11.32 -21.18 12.03
C THR A 33 -12.62 -21.98 11.91
N TRP A 34 -13.62 -21.64 12.74
CA TRP A 34 -14.96 -22.19 12.58
C TRP A 34 -15.54 -21.87 11.18
N LEU A 35 -15.19 -20.71 10.61
CA LEU A 35 -15.71 -20.25 9.32
C LEU A 35 -15.18 -21.10 8.17
N LYS A 36 -13.89 -21.47 8.22
CA LYS A 36 -13.28 -22.42 7.28
C LYS A 36 -13.92 -23.81 7.37
N ARG A 37 -14.27 -24.27 8.57
CA ARG A 37 -15.01 -25.54 8.74
C ARG A 37 -16.40 -25.46 8.12
N VAL A 38 -17.13 -24.35 8.32
CA VAL A 38 -18.43 -24.16 7.68
C VAL A 38 -18.29 -24.12 6.17
N TRP A 39 -17.28 -23.44 5.64
CA TRP A 39 -17.01 -23.47 4.21
C TRP A 39 -16.78 -24.91 3.70
N LYS A 40 -16.04 -25.75 4.45
CA LYS A 40 -15.89 -27.17 4.10
C LYS A 40 -17.22 -27.92 4.09
N GLU A 41 -18.03 -27.76 5.13
CA GLU A 41 -19.34 -28.41 5.20
C GLU A 41 -20.29 -27.97 4.07
N LEU A 42 -20.25 -26.67 3.69
CA LEU A 42 -21.03 -26.16 2.58
C LEU A 42 -20.60 -26.80 1.24
N GLU A 43 -19.29 -26.95 1.03
CA GLU A 43 -18.74 -27.64 -0.14
C GLU A 43 -19.16 -29.12 -0.16
N ASP A 44 -19.05 -29.83 0.97
CA ASP A 44 -19.40 -31.25 1.08
C ASP A 44 -20.90 -31.52 0.86
N LEU A 45 -21.75 -30.52 1.15
CA LEU A 45 -23.19 -30.56 0.94
C LEU A 45 -23.64 -29.97 -0.41
N ASP A 46 -22.71 -29.51 -1.26
CA ASP A 46 -22.99 -28.82 -2.54
C ASP A 46 -23.93 -27.60 -2.36
N ILE A 47 -23.70 -26.82 -1.30
CA ILE A 47 -24.48 -25.63 -0.96
C ILE A 47 -23.71 -24.37 -1.37
N TYR A 48 -24.28 -23.61 -2.30
CA TYR A 48 -23.75 -22.31 -2.72
C TYR A 48 -24.29 -21.15 -1.87
N VAL A 49 -23.40 -20.35 -1.30
CA VAL A 49 -23.76 -19.14 -0.52
C VAL A 49 -23.19 -17.91 -1.20
N ALA A 50 -24.08 -17.03 -1.67
CA ALA A 50 -23.71 -15.71 -2.17
C ALA A 50 -23.76 -14.67 -1.04
N LEU A 51 -22.59 -14.24 -0.58
CA LEU A 51 -22.43 -13.07 0.28
C LEU A 51 -21.92 -11.87 -0.53
N ASP A 52 -22.58 -10.73 -0.35
CA ASP A 52 -22.01 -9.45 -0.78
C ASP A 52 -20.79 -9.14 0.10
N SER A 53 -19.60 -9.31 -0.46
CA SER A 53 -18.33 -9.11 0.23
C SER A 53 -17.55 -8.03 -0.50
N PRO A 54 -16.91 -7.09 0.22
CA PRO A 54 -16.11 -6.07 -0.42
C PRO A 54 -14.94 -6.70 -1.17
N VAL A 55 -14.75 -6.26 -2.41
CA VAL A 55 -13.66 -6.72 -3.29
C VAL A 55 -12.38 -5.98 -2.93
N LEU A 56 -11.24 -6.67 -3.01
CA LEU A 56 -9.93 -6.05 -2.90
C LEU A 56 -9.73 -5.09 -4.09
N PRO A 57 -9.56 -3.77 -3.88
CA PRO A 57 -9.51 -2.79 -4.94
C PRO A 57 -8.18 -2.89 -5.69
N LEU A 58 -8.28 -2.96 -7.01
CA LEU A 58 -7.16 -2.76 -7.93
C LEU A 58 -6.86 -1.26 -8.04
N ARG A 59 -5.58 -0.89 -8.18
CA ARG A 59 -5.16 0.53 -8.06
C ARG A 59 -4.64 1.16 -9.34
N CYS A 60 -4.44 0.36 -10.37
CA CYS A 60 -4.03 0.83 -11.69
C CYS A 60 -4.56 -0.08 -12.79
N GLU A 61 -4.51 0.41 -14.02
CA GLU A 61 -4.81 -0.39 -15.20
C GLU A 61 -3.80 -1.55 -15.34
N GLY A 62 -4.29 -2.76 -15.63
CA GLY A 62 -3.46 -3.96 -15.73
C GLY A 62 -2.97 -4.51 -14.39
N ASP A 63 -3.51 -4.04 -13.26
CA ASP A 63 -3.22 -4.60 -11.93
C ASP A 63 -3.88 -5.97 -11.74
N ALA A 64 -3.33 -6.74 -10.81
CA ALA A 64 -3.83 -8.08 -10.49
C ALA A 64 -3.57 -8.42 -9.02
N LEU A 65 -4.35 -9.34 -8.46
CA LEU A 65 -4.11 -9.89 -7.13
C LEU A 65 -2.95 -10.89 -7.18
N LEU A 66 -2.01 -10.75 -6.24
CA LEU A 66 -0.79 -11.57 -6.21
C LEU A 66 -1.09 -13.06 -6.10
N ILE A 67 -2.12 -13.43 -5.34
CA ILE A 67 -2.51 -14.84 -5.17
C ILE A 67 -3.06 -15.41 -6.47
N GLU A 68 -3.87 -14.65 -7.19
CA GLU A 68 -4.40 -15.07 -8.50
C GLU A 68 -3.28 -15.25 -9.52
N VAL A 69 -2.33 -14.31 -9.56
CA VAL A 69 -1.10 -14.45 -10.38
C VAL A 69 -0.33 -15.73 -10.06
N PHE A 70 -0.24 -16.14 -8.79
CA PHE A 70 0.44 -17.39 -8.42
C PHE A 70 -0.40 -18.64 -8.71
N MET A 71 -1.73 -18.56 -8.65
CA MET A 71 -2.61 -19.66 -9.04
C MET A 71 -2.56 -19.90 -10.56
N GLU A 72 -2.54 -18.85 -11.39
CA GLU A 72 -2.35 -18.95 -12.85
C GLU A 72 -1.01 -19.59 -13.24
N LEU A 73 -0.01 -19.47 -12.36
CA LEU A 73 1.28 -20.10 -12.51
C LEU A 73 1.31 -21.59 -12.07
N GLU A 74 0.17 -22.15 -11.67
CA GLU A 74 0.02 -23.53 -11.19
C GLU A 74 1.01 -23.89 -10.06
N VAL A 75 1.20 -22.96 -9.12
CA VAL A 75 2.06 -23.18 -7.95
C VAL A 75 1.45 -24.25 -7.03
N ASP A 76 2.28 -25.12 -6.48
CA ASP A 76 1.82 -26.13 -5.53
C ASP A 76 1.23 -25.49 -4.25
N GLN A 77 0.33 -26.22 -3.59
CA GLN A 77 -0.44 -25.71 -2.45
C GLN A 77 0.45 -25.27 -1.26
N ASP A 78 1.57 -25.94 -1.02
CA ASP A 78 2.48 -25.59 0.06
C ASP A 78 3.24 -24.30 -0.27
N ALA A 79 3.77 -24.18 -1.49
CA ALA A 79 4.40 -22.95 -1.95
C ALA A 79 3.41 -21.78 -1.99
N LEU A 80 2.18 -21.98 -2.46
CA LEU A 80 1.14 -20.97 -2.51
C LEU A 80 0.80 -20.44 -1.10
N LYS A 81 0.70 -21.33 -0.11
CA LYS A 81 0.54 -20.95 1.30
C LYS A 81 1.68 -20.07 1.80
N TRP A 82 2.93 -20.41 1.50
CA TRP A 82 4.09 -19.61 1.89
C TRP A 82 4.18 -18.27 1.16
N LEU A 83 3.79 -18.22 -0.12
CA LEU A 83 3.67 -16.97 -0.88
C LEU A 83 2.59 -16.07 -0.27
N ASN A 84 1.46 -16.63 0.15
CA ASN A 84 0.43 -15.90 0.89
C ASN A 84 0.94 -15.36 2.23
N TRP A 85 1.73 -16.14 2.97
CA TRP A 85 2.39 -15.64 4.18
C TRP A 85 3.42 -14.53 3.93
N CYS A 86 4.21 -14.61 2.85
CA CYS A 86 5.08 -13.52 2.43
C CYS A 86 4.29 -12.24 2.12
N ARG A 87 3.19 -12.38 1.37
CA ARG A 87 2.25 -11.31 1.03
C ARG A 87 1.64 -10.65 2.28
N MET A 88 1.08 -11.44 3.19
CA MET A 88 0.50 -10.93 4.45
C MET A 88 1.57 -10.29 5.34
N PHE A 89 2.78 -10.86 5.37
CA PHE A 89 3.90 -10.24 6.05
C PHE A 89 4.24 -8.88 5.44
N LEU A 90 4.23 -8.73 4.13
CA LEU A 90 4.48 -7.44 3.46
C LEU A 90 3.31 -6.47 3.54
N GLN A 91 2.11 -6.95 3.89
CA GLN A 91 0.87 -6.17 3.94
C GLN A 91 0.44 -5.66 2.56
N VAL A 92 0.48 -6.55 1.57
CA VAL A 92 0.18 -6.25 0.16
C VAL A 92 -0.87 -7.21 -0.40
N CYS A 93 -1.69 -6.80 -1.37
CA CYS A 93 -2.67 -7.67 -2.04
C CYS A 93 -2.40 -7.77 -3.54
N THR A 94 -1.98 -6.68 -4.15
CA THR A 94 -1.93 -6.49 -5.60
C THR A 94 -0.49 -6.39 -6.12
N VAL A 95 -0.32 -6.48 -7.43
CA VAL A 95 0.97 -6.19 -8.08
C VAL A 95 1.34 -4.72 -7.89
N SER A 96 0.36 -3.82 -7.98
CA SER A 96 0.57 -2.39 -7.76
C SER A 96 1.13 -2.05 -6.37
N ASP A 97 0.79 -2.86 -5.35
CA ASP A 97 1.33 -2.72 -3.99
C ASP A 97 2.85 -2.93 -3.91
N ILE A 98 3.47 -3.70 -4.81
CA ILE A 98 4.88 -4.10 -4.70
C ILE A 98 5.80 -3.40 -5.71
N VAL A 99 5.27 -2.62 -6.64
CA VAL A 99 6.03 -1.98 -7.71
C VAL A 99 6.37 -0.51 -7.42
N THR A 100 7.29 0.03 -8.20
CA THR A 100 7.63 1.46 -8.20
C THR A 100 6.45 2.30 -8.71
N ALA A 101 6.42 3.58 -8.35
CA ALA A 101 5.35 4.51 -8.69
C ALA A 101 5.13 4.67 -10.19
N ASP A 102 6.15 4.42 -11.01
CA ASP A 102 6.05 4.40 -12.48
C ASP A 102 5.44 3.11 -13.03
N GLY A 103 5.10 2.13 -12.19
CA GLY A 103 4.49 0.86 -12.56
C GLY A 103 5.44 -0.11 -13.27
N ARG A 104 6.76 0.12 -13.23
CA ARG A 104 7.72 -0.60 -14.09
C ARG A 104 8.51 -1.70 -13.40
N SER A 105 8.86 -1.55 -12.12
CA SER A 105 9.79 -2.45 -11.46
C SER A 105 9.34 -2.82 -10.05
N ILE A 106 9.67 -4.02 -9.58
CA ILE A 106 9.38 -4.40 -8.18
C ILE A 106 10.34 -3.66 -7.25
N ARG A 107 9.79 -3.05 -6.18
CA ARG A 107 10.57 -2.32 -5.18
C ARG A 107 11.56 -3.23 -4.48
N GLU A 108 12.74 -2.70 -4.18
CA GLU A 108 13.81 -3.47 -3.54
C GLU A 108 13.44 -3.95 -2.13
N SER A 109 12.67 -3.16 -1.38
CA SER A 109 12.09 -3.51 -0.10
C SER A 109 11.23 -4.77 -0.22
N MET A 110 10.25 -4.75 -1.12
CA MET A 110 9.30 -5.83 -1.37
C MET A 110 9.99 -7.10 -1.88
N TRP A 111 11.00 -6.94 -2.73
CA TRP A 111 11.84 -8.04 -3.21
C TRP A 111 12.57 -8.79 -2.09
N HIS A 112 13.07 -8.05 -1.09
CA HIS A 112 13.80 -8.61 0.05
C HIS A 112 12.92 -8.84 1.28
N GLY A 113 11.59 -8.80 1.11
CA GLY A 113 10.64 -9.03 2.18
C GLY A 113 10.70 -7.97 3.29
N LYS A 114 11.10 -6.73 3.00
CA LYS A 114 11.12 -5.62 3.97
C LYS A 114 9.83 -4.82 3.80
N ARG A 115 9.10 -4.65 4.90
CA ARG A 115 7.99 -3.68 4.94
C ARG A 115 8.57 -2.29 4.69
N ASP A 116 7.94 -1.55 3.80
CA ASP A 116 8.16 -0.11 3.66
C ASP A 116 6.86 0.62 3.96
N ASN A 117 6.99 1.92 4.22
CA ASN A 117 5.85 2.80 4.41
C ASN A 117 5.64 3.60 3.10
N ALA A 118 5.77 2.98 1.92
CA ALA A 118 5.50 3.71 0.68
C ALA A 118 3.99 3.98 0.53
N HIS A 119 3.17 3.00 0.91
CA HIS A 119 1.71 3.05 0.85
C HIS A 119 1.09 2.95 2.23
N ARG A 120 -0.10 3.51 2.39
CA ARG A 120 -0.96 3.30 3.55
C ARG A 120 -1.92 2.16 3.27
N SER A 121 -1.75 1.04 3.96
CA SER A 121 -2.81 0.05 4.02
C SER A 121 -3.98 0.59 4.86
N SER A 122 -5.19 0.53 4.32
CA SER A 122 -6.44 0.76 5.06
C SER A 122 -6.87 -0.47 5.88
N TYR A 123 -6.27 -1.64 5.61
CA TYR A 123 -6.64 -2.90 6.25
C TYR A 123 -5.99 -3.12 7.61
N GLN A 124 -6.72 -3.84 8.46
CA GLN A 124 -6.18 -4.46 9.66
C GLN A 124 -5.62 -5.83 9.29
N TRP A 125 -4.29 -5.89 9.14
CA TRP A 125 -3.63 -7.12 8.75
C TRP A 125 -3.51 -8.13 9.90
N PRO A 126 -3.64 -9.44 9.62
CA PRO A 126 -3.35 -10.48 10.58
C PRO A 126 -1.92 -10.36 11.15
N ARG A 127 -1.73 -10.87 12.38
CA ARG A 127 -0.41 -10.88 13.01
C ARG A 127 0.47 -11.94 12.35
N THR A 128 1.45 -11.50 11.57
CA THR A 128 2.39 -12.38 10.87
C THR A 128 3.80 -12.30 11.45
N VAL A 129 4.49 -13.44 11.49
CA VAL A 129 5.94 -13.50 11.73
C VAL A 129 6.66 -13.44 10.38
N ARG A 130 7.86 -12.85 10.35
CA ARG A 130 8.68 -12.79 9.14
C ARG A 130 9.03 -14.21 8.66
N PRO A 131 8.67 -14.60 7.42
CA PRO A 131 9.10 -15.86 6.84
C PRO A 131 10.63 -15.98 6.79
N ASN A 132 11.12 -17.22 6.87
CA ASN A 132 12.55 -17.50 6.79
C ASN A 132 13.11 -17.22 5.38
N ARG A 133 14.43 -17.33 5.23
CA ARG A 133 15.13 -17.06 3.96
C ARG A 133 14.68 -17.96 2.81
N THR A 134 14.28 -19.21 3.08
CA THR A 134 13.84 -20.16 2.05
C THR A 134 12.55 -19.68 1.38
N HIS A 135 11.57 -19.22 2.16
CA HIS A 135 10.32 -18.71 1.60
C HIS A 135 10.49 -17.37 0.87
N TRP A 136 11.45 -16.53 1.28
CA TRP A 136 11.80 -15.34 0.50
C TRP A 136 12.50 -15.66 -0.83
N LYS A 137 13.28 -16.74 -0.91
CA LYS A 137 13.81 -17.22 -2.20
C LYS A 137 12.68 -17.69 -3.11
N ALA A 138 11.74 -18.47 -2.57
CA ALA A 138 10.56 -18.90 -3.32
C ALA A 138 9.74 -17.70 -3.81
N TRP A 139 9.54 -16.68 -2.97
CA TRP A 139 8.91 -15.42 -3.35
C TRP A 139 9.57 -14.76 -4.57
N GLN A 140 10.90 -14.63 -4.55
CA GLN A 140 11.66 -14.03 -5.66
C GLN A 140 11.57 -14.87 -6.93
N GLU A 141 11.68 -16.19 -6.81
CA GLU A 141 11.58 -17.12 -7.94
C GLU A 141 10.21 -17.05 -8.62
N HIS A 142 9.14 -17.08 -7.84
CA HIS A 142 7.77 -17.05 -8.35
C HIS A 142 7.40 -15.70 -8.95
N LEU A 143 7.81 -14.59 -8.32
CA LEU A 143 7.66 -13.26 -8.93
C LEU A 143 8.45 -13.14 -10.24
N THR A 144 9.65 -13.71 -10.30
CA THR A 144 10.45 -13.72 -11.55
C THR A 144 9.71 -14.42 -12.66
N ARG A 145 9.20 -15.61 -12.39
CA ARG A 145 8.46 -16.41 -13.37
C ARG A 145 7.17 -15.71 -13.82
N ALA A 146 6.40 -15.19 -12.87
CA ALA A 146 5.10 -14.55 -13.12
C ALA A 146 5.25 -13.24 -13.89
N LEU A 147 6.05 -12.33 -13.34
CA LEU A 147 5.90 -10.91 -13.62
C LEU A 147 7.08 -10.31 -14.38
N LEU A 148 8.27 -10.91 -14.30
CA LEU A 148 9.49 -10.26 -14.76
C LEU A 148 9.90 -10.67 -16.18
N VAL A 149 10.68 -9.79 -16.81
CA VAL A 149 11.45 -10.12 -18.01
C VAL A 149 12.61 -11.04 -17.61
N SER A 150 12.82 -12.13 -18.35
CA SER A 150 13.82 -13.16 -18.05
C SER A 150 15.27 -12.65 -18.07
N ASP A 151 15.53 -11.47 -18.65
CA ASP A 151 16.87 -10.91 -18.89
C ASP A 151 17.22 -9.68 -18.04
N GLY A 152 16.97 -9.66 -16.72
CA GLY A 152 17.59 -8.56 -15.98
C GLY A 152 17.49 -8.53 -14.47
N SER A 153 18.64 -8.25 -13.87
CA SER A 153 18.87 -7.85 -12.47
C SER A 153 18.03 -6.66 -11.98
N GLN A 154 17.24 -6.02 -12.85
CA GLN A 154 16.52 -4.78 -12.58
C GLN A 154 15.10 -4.97 -12.05
N ARG A 155 14.61 -6.21 -11.90
CA ARG A 155 13.24 -6.51 -11.43
C ARG A 155 12.16 -5.81 -12.26
N LEU A 156 12.38 -5.72 -13.57
CA LEU A 156 11.50 -5.05 -14.52
C LEU A 156 10.31 -5.95 -14.88
N LEU A 157 9.10 -5.40 -14.81
CA LEU A 157 7.90 -6.11 -15.25
C LEU A 157 7.92 -6.38 -16.76
N ARG A 158 7.46 -7.55 -17.15
CA ARG A 158 7.21 -7.91 -18.56
C ARG A 158 6.13 -7.03 -19.18
N HIS A 159 5.11 -6.73 -18.38
CA HIS A 159 4.02 -5.83 -18.74
C HIS A 159 3.95 -4.73 -17.66
N PRO A 160 4.48 -3.53 -17.92
CA PRO A 160 4.36 -2.41 -17.00
C PRO A 160 2.89 -2.10 -16.71
N LEU A 161 2.60 -1.71 -15.46
CA LEU A 161 1.26 -1.29 -15.08
C LEU A 161 0.91 0.04 -15.76
N GLY A 162 -0.38 0.22 -16.04
CA GLY A 162 -0.91 1.43 -16.64
C GLY A 162 -1.15 2.56 -15.62
N PRO A 163 -1.94 3.58 -15.99
CA PRO A 163 -2.24 4.71 -15.12
C PRO A 163 -2.88 4.27 -13.79
N TRP A 164 -2.48 4.97 -12.73
CA TRP A 164 -3.07 4.80 -11.41
C TRP A 164 -4.47 5.41 -11.36
N ILE A 165 -5.41 4.68 -10.74
CA ILE A 165 -6.81 5.08 -10.57
C ILE A 165 -7.15 5.44 -9.12
N ASP A 166 -6.26 5.14 -8.17
CA ASP A 166 -6.49 5.42 -6.76
C ASP A 166 -6.21 6.89 -6.38
N PRO A 167 -6.68 7.38 -5.21
CA PRO A 167 -6.31 8.71 -4.74
C PRO A 167 -4.83 8.83 -4.34
N LEU A 168 -4.25 10.02 -4.49
CA LEU A 168 -2.90 10.32 -3.98
C LEU A 168 -2.77 10.16 -2.45
N ASP A 169 -3.89 10.16 -1.72
CA ASP A 169 -3.90 10.04 -0.27
C ASP A 169 -3.42 8.69 0.28
N ASN A 170 -3.38 7.68 -0.58
CA ASN A 170 -2.84 6.36 -0.23
C ASN A 170 -1.30 6.34 -0.23
N TRP A 171 -0.65 7.41 -0.72
CA TRP A 171 0.79 7.49 -0.90
C TRP A 171 1.43 8.37 0.18
N ASN A 172 2.54 7.87 0.73
CA ASN A 172 3.34 8.62 1.70
C ASN A 172 4.39 9.50 1.02
N TRP A 173 4.75 9.22 -0.23
CA TRP A 173 5.74 9.99 -0.99
C TRP A 173 5.11 10.56 -2.26
N LEU A 174 5.22 11.88 -2.42
CA LEU A 174 4.81 12.59 -3.62
C LEU A 174 5.98 13.40 -4.20
N TRP A 175 5.93 13.64 -5.50
CA TRP A 175 6.91 14.40 -6.24
C TRP A 175 6.25 15.55 -7.00
N SER A 176 6.88 16.71 -6.94
CA SER A 176 6.59 17.90 -7.72
C SER A 176 7.77 18.20 -8.62
N SER A 177 7.52 18.47 -9.91
CA SER A 177 8.57 18.98 -10.80
C SER A 177 9.05 20.37 -10.37
N THR A 178 8.16 21.16 -9.75
CA THR A 178 8.42 22.54 -9.34
C THR A 178 8.99 22.64 -7.93
N HIS A 179 8.52 21.81 -7.00
CA HIS A 179 8.87 21.92 -5.58
C HIS A 179 9.78 20.79 -5.08
N GLY A 180 9.85 19.65 -5.76
CA GLY A 180 10.64 18.50 -5.32
C GLY A 180 9.82 17.49 -4.51
N LEU A 181 10.45 16.86 -3.51
CA LEU A 181 9.92 15.68 -2.83
C LEU A 181 9.12 16.04 -1.57
N PHE A 182 7.99 15.37 -1.40
CA PHE A 182 7.11 15.50 -0.24
C PHE A 182 6.95 14.15 0.45
N HIS A 183 6.99 14.17 1.78
CA HIS A 183 6.71 12.99 2.62
C HIS A 183 5.55 13.29 3.55
N ARG A 184 4.57 12.40 3.61
CA ARG A 184 3.45 12.53 4.53
C ARG A 184 3.91 12.26 5.96
N GLN A 185 3.58 13.17 6.88
CA GLN A 185 3.76 12.98 8.32
C GLN A 185 2.48 13.37 9.05
N GLY A 186 1.75 12.37 9.54
CA GLY A 186 0.43 12.56 10.13
C GLY A 186 -0.54 13.16 9.10
N HIS A 187 -1.15 14.29 9.44
CA HIS A 187 -2.06 15.04 8.56
C HIS A 187 -1.34 16.08 7.68
N GLY A 188 -0.03 16.22 7.81
CA GLY A 188 0.76 17.21 7.09
C GLY A 188 1.77 16.60 6.12
N TRP A 189 2.45 17.49 5.40
CA TRP A 189 3.50 17.12 4.46
C TRP A 189 4.82 17.74 4.90
N GLN A 190 5.89 16.96 4.92
CA GLN A 190 7.25 17.47 5.01
C GLN A 190 7.82 17.67 3.62
N HIS A 191 8.43 18.83 3.42
CA HIS A 191 9.01 19.22 2.15
C HIS A 191 10.53 19.08 2.17
N TYR A 192 11.07 18.30 1.24
CA TYR A 192 12.50 18.12 1.06
C TYR A 192 12.96 19.02 -0.08
N ARG A 193 14.06 19.75 0.12
CA ARG A 193 14.69 20.65 -0.88
C ARG A 193 15.91 20.04 -1.54
N HIS A 194 16.05 20.28 -2.85
CA HIS A 194 16.97 19.52 -3.69
C HIS A 194 18.39 19.88 -3.32
N ARG A 195 19.24 18.87 -3.15
CA ARG A 195 20.67 19.11 -3.10
C ARG A 195 21.13 19.26 -4.54
N ARG A 196 21.58 20.46 -4.94
CA ARG A 196 22.28 20.65 -6.22
C ARG A 196 23.55 19.79 -6.19
N SER A 197 23.48 18.55 -6.66
CA SER A 197 24.62 17.66 -6.87
C SER A 197 24.93 17.61 -8.36
N SER A 198 26.22 17.57 -8.72
CA SER A 198 26.70 17.49 -10.10
C SER A 198 26.55 16.09 -10.71
N THR A 199 25.97 15.13 -9.99
CA THR A 199 25.78 13.75 -10.44
C THR A 199 24.34 13.51 -10.92
N ARG A 200 24.14 12.65 -11.94
CA ARG A 200 22.84 12.36 -12.57
C ARG A 200 21.75 11.78 -11.62
N SER A 201 22.02 11.57 -10.33
CA SER A 201 21.05 11.05 -9.36
C SER A 201 20.53 12.15 -8.42
N ILE A 202 19.21 12.23 -8.29
CA ILE A 202 18.50 13.17 -7.41
C ILE A 202 18.54 12.60 -5.98
N GLN A 203 19.24 13.28 -5.07
CA GLN A 203 19.40 12.87 -3.66
C GLN A 203 18.95 13.97 -2.68
N TRP A 204 18.37 13.54 -1.55
CA TRP A 204 17.91 14.43 -0.47
C TRP A 204 18.47 13.99 0.88
N ASP A 205 18.69 14.96 1.77
CA ASP A 205 19.06 14.68 3.16
C ASP A 205 17.81 14.23 3.93
N TYR A 206 17.89 13.06 4.59
CA TYR A 206 16.83 12.57 5.46
C TYR A 206 17.13 12.96 6.92
N PRO A 207 16.33 13.84 7.55
CA PRO A 207 16.47 14.08 8.98
C PRO A 207 16.03 12.79 9.70
N CYS A 208 17.00 12.08 10.28
CA CYS A 208 16.74 10.95 11.16
C CYS A 208 16.16 11.48 12.48
N SER A 209 14.90 11.93 12.48
CA SER A 209 14.22 12.44 13.67
C SER A 209 13.14 11.51 14.21
N THR A 210 12.78 10.44 13.50
CA THR A 210 11.83 9.43 14.00
C THR A 210 12.56 8.15 14.36
N GLN A 211 12.48 7.83 15.66
CA GLN A 211 12.92 6.58 16.25
C GLN A 211 12.32 5.37 15.50
N LEU A 212 13.08 4.83 14.55
CA LEU A 212 12.97 3.41 14.24
C LEU A 212 13.54 2.68 15.45
N SER A 213 12.66 2.07 16.25
CA SER A 213 13.01 1.23 17.39
C SER A 213 14.04 0.18 16.99
N GLY A 214 15.31 0.43 17.33
CA GLY A 214 16.43 -0.46 17.05
C GLY A 214 17.78 0.21 16.76
N CYS A 215 17.82 1.49 16.38
CA CYS A 215 19.09 2.15 16.07
C CYS A 215 19.80 2.64 17.35
N LYS A 216 20.73 1.82 17.88
CA LYS A 216 21.74 2.31 18.85
C LYS A 216 22.52 3.44 18.19
N ARG A 217 22.57 4.61 18.84
CA ARG A 217 23.40 5.76 18.43
C ARG A 217 24.83 5.26 18.19
N PRO A 218 25.47 5.52 17.04
CA PRO A 218 26.89 5.31 16.92
C PRO A 218 27.60 6.33 17.84
N HIS A 219 28.28 5.83 18.86
CA HIS A 219 29.30 6.58 19.59
C HIS A 219 30.48 6.78 18.63
N ASN A 220 30.40 7.79 17.75
CA ASN A 220 31.62 8.38 17.20
C ASN A 220 31.37 9.84 16.84
N LYS A 221 31.97 10.72 17.66
CA LYS A 221 32.07 12.14 17.43
C LYS A 221 33.16 12.35 16.37
N HIS A 222 32.79 12.27 15.10
CA HIS A 222 33.54 12.95 14.05
C HIS A 222 32.62 13.94 13.36
N THR A 223 32.80 15.20 13.78
CA THR A 223 32.27 16.40 13.14
C THR A 223 32.78 16.47 11.71
N ALA A 224 31.91 16.18 10.74
CA ALA A 224 32.05 16.67 9.38
C ALA A 224 30.98 17.75 9.19
N ASN A 225 31.43 19.00 9.21
CA ASN A 225 30.72 20.23 8.86
C ASN A 225 29.38 20.46 9.60
N GLY A 226 29.39 21.42 10.53
CA GLY A 226 28.22 21.87 11.30
C GLY A 226 27.10 22.44 10.43
N VAL A 227 26.39 21.57 9.71
CA VAL A 227 25.06 21.81 9.18
C VAL A 227 24.11 21.23 10.20
N SER A 228 23.53 22.09 11.03
CA SER A 228 22.37 21.73 11.83
C SER A 228 21.28 21.27 10.85
N PHE A 229 21.00 19.96 10.80
CA PHE A 229 19.86 19.43 10.07
C PHE A 229 18.59 19.94 10.76
N LEU A 230 18.10 21.11 10.33
CA LEU A 230 16.74 21.51 10.65
C LEU A 230 15.81 20.44 10.09
N PRO A 231 14.80 19.96 10.84
CA PRO A 231 13.81 19.06 10.27
C PRO A 231 13.21 19.72 9.04
N ALA A 232 13.02 18.92 7.98
CA ALA A 232 12.37 19.38 6.76
C ALA A 232 11.10 20.17 7.15
N PRO A 233 10.96 21.44 6.72
CA PRO A 233 9.84 22.26 7.16
C PRO A 233 8.54 21.58 6.75
N PHE A 234 7.56 21.64 7.66
CA PHE A 234 6.19 21.27 7.30
C PHE A 234 5.69 22.24 6.23
N TRP A 235 5.15 21.67 5.17
CA TRP A 235 4.47 22.39 4.10
C TRP A 235 3.11 22.85 4.60
N THR A 236 2.86 24.16 4.50
CA THR A 236 1.65 24.82 5.02
C THR A 236 0.73 25.34 3.91
N GLN A 237 1.15 25.24 2.65
CA GLN A 237 0.36 25.66 1.49
C GLN A 237 -0.42 24.46 0.91
N PRO A 238 -1.41 24.69 0.02
CA PRO A 238 -2.00 23.61 -0.77
C PRO A 238 -0.92 22.82 -1.52
N LEU A 239 -1.17 21.52 -1.76
CA LEU A 239 -0.29 20.71 -2.58
C LEU A 239 -0.24 21.27 -4.01
N PRO A 240 0.93 21.33 -4.65
CA PRO A 240 1.03 21.82 -6.02
C PRO A 240 0.21 20.97 -7.01
N ALA A 241 -0.31 21.58 -8.07
CA ALA A 241 -1.14 20.89 -9.06
C ALA A 241 -0.39 19.81 -9.88
N ASP A 242 0.95 19.86 -9.89
CA ASP A 242 1.81 18.91 -10.59
C ASP A 242 2.21 17.69 -9.73
N MET A 243 1.51 17.44 -8.62
CA MET A 243 1.79 16.29 -7.75
C MET A 243 1.69 14.97 -8.51
N CYS A 244 2.77 14.19 -8.42
CA CYS A 244 2.85 12.82 -8.89
C CYS A 244 3.19 11.89 -7.73
N ARG A 245 2.84 10.61 -7.86
CA ARG A 245 3.28 9.56 -6.92
C ARG A 245 4.79 9.42 -6.99
N ALA A 246 5.43 9.09 -5.88
CA ALA A 246 6.86 8.86 -5.85
C ALA A 246 7.21 7.56 -5.12
N THR A 247 8.21 6.87 -5.64
CA THR A 247 8.92 5.82 -4.89
C THR A 247 10.30 6.30 -4.54
N VAL A 248 10.65 6.15 -3.26
CA VAL A 248 11.90 6.61 -2.71
C VAL A 248 12.61 5.45 -2.04
N HIS A 249 13.88 5.26 -2.36
CA HIS A 249 14.77 4.36 -1.64
C HIS A 249 15.48 5.12 -0.53
N ILE A 250 15.25 4.69 0.71
CA ILE A 250 15.89 5.27 1.90
C ILE A 250 17.13 4.43 2.23
N THR A 251 18.29 5.08 2.36
CA THR A 251 19.53 4.42 2.79
C THR A 251 19.90 4.94 4.18
N PRO A 252 19.47 4.27 5.27
CA PRO A 252 19.63 4.79 6.64
C PRO A 252 21.09 4.99 7.05
N SER A 253 22.00 4.13 6.57
CA SER A 253 23.43 4.22 6.87
C SER A 253 24.08 5.49 6.33
N LEU A 254 23.54 6.05 5.26
CA LEU A 254 24.04 7.26 4.60
C LEU A 254 23.17 8.48 4.90
N GLY A 255 22.00 8.31 5.52
CA GLY A 255 21.05 9.40 5.74
C GLY A 255 20.49 9.99 4.44
N THR A 256 20.49 9.22 3.34
CA THR A 256 20.08 9.70 2.01
C THR A 256 18.76 9.10 1.55
N LEU A 257 18.00 9.91 0.81
CA LEU A 257 16.85 9.50 0.01
C LEU A 257 17.21 9.56 -1.48
N ALA A 258 16.88 8.51 -2.23
CA ALA A 258 16.99 8.50 -3.68
C ALA A 258 15.62 8.28 -4.32
N LEU A 259 15.24 9.15 -5.26
CA LEU A 259 14.02 8.99 -6.04
C LEU A 259 14.23 7.87 -7.07
N THR A 260 13.46 6.79 -6.99
CA THR A 260 13.63 5.60 -7.84
C THR A 260 12.47 5.36 -8.81
N GLY A 261 11.34 6.02 -8.62
CA GLY A 261 10.22 5.99 -9.55
C GLY A 261 9.32 7.21 -9.38
N ILE A 262 8.82 7.73 -10.49
CA ILE A 262 7.83 8.83 -10.51
C ILE A 262 6.64 8.30 -11.27
N GLY A 263 5.49 8.26 -10.60
CA GLY A 263 4.25 7.85 -11.24
C GLY A 263 3.74 8.88 -12.21
N THR A 264 2.82 8.45 -13.06
CA THR A 264 2.08 9.38 -13.90
C THR A 264 1.31 10.38 -13.04
N ALA A 265 1.23 11.62 -13.53
CA ALA A 265 0.41 12.66 -12.94
C ALA A 265 -1.05 12.19 -12.82
N PRO A 266 -1.82 12.67 -11.84
CA PRO A 266 -3.20 12.28 -11.69
C PRO A 266 -3.98 12.51 -12.99
N LEU A 267 -4.84 11.55 -13.33
CA LEU A 267 -6.05 11.87 -14.08
C LEU A 267 -6.91 12.72 -13.14
N GLN A 268 -6.78 14.03 -13.33
CA GLN A 268 -7.54 15.12 -12.72
C GLN A 268 -7.32 15.38 -11.20
N PRO A 269 -7.37 16.66 -10.79
CA PRO A 269 -7.61 16.97 -9.39
C PRO A 269 -8.93 16.30 -8.98
N HIS A 270 -8.94 15.69 -7.79
CA HIS A 270 -10.20 15.30 -7.18
C HIS A 270 -11.09 16.53 -7.16
N HIS A 271 -12.19 16.48 -7.91
CA HIS A 271 -13.22 17.49 -7.84
C HIS A 271 -14.12 17.19 -6.64
N ASP A 272 -13.53 17.03 -5.45
CA ASP A 272 -14.23 17.04 -4.18
C ASP A 272 -13.56 18.16 -3.38
N SER A 273 -14.09 19.38 -3.29
CA SER A 273 -15.32 19.65 -2.54
C SER A 273 -15.84 18.40 -1.83
N GLN A 274 -15.03 17.81 -0.94
CA GLN A 274 -15.64 17.20 0.23
C GLN A 274 -16.34 18.39 0.90
N PRO A 275 -17.67 18.40 0.96
CA PRO A 275 -18.31 19.42 1.77
C PRO A 275 -17.69 19.25 3.15
N SER A 276 -17.24 20.34 3.77
CA SER A 276 -16.85 20.32 5.17
C SER A 276 -17.92 19.54 5.95
N LEU A 277 -17.56 18.92 7.07
CA LEU A 277 -18.54 18.20 7.88
C LEU A 277 -19.80 19.05 8.14
N LEU A 278 -19.61 20.37 8.21
CA LEU A 278 -20.64 21.41 8.22
C LEU A 278 -21.49 21.49 6.93
N ALA A 279 -20.90 21.47 5.75
CA ALA A 279 -21.65 21.48 4.48
C ALA A 279 -22.38 20.14 4.22
N ALA A 280 -21.83 19.00 4.66
CA ALA A 280 -22.51 17.71 4.61
C ALA A 280 -23.70 17.68 5.59
N TRP A 281 -23.51 18.25 6.79
CA TRP A 281 -24.56 18.45 7.79
C TRP A 281 -25.67 19.39 7.30
N MET A 282 -25.33 20.53 6.70
CA MET A 282 -26.30 21.50 6.17
C MET A 282 -27.11 20.90 5.02
N ALA A 283 -26.49 20.12 4.13
CA ALA A 283 -27.19 19.43 3.05
C ALA A 283 -28.12 18.31 3.57
N ALA A 284 -27.69 17.57 4.60
CA ALA A 284 -28.53 16.56 5.24
C ALA A 284 -29.71 17.20 6.00
N SER A 285 -29.45 18.29 6.73
CA SER A 285 -30.48 19.06 7.45
C SER A 285 -31.53 19.65 6.51
N ALA A 286 -31.10 20.24 5.39
CA ALA A 286 -32.02 20.76 4.37
C ALA A 286 -32.91 19.66 3.77
N ARG A 287 -32.35 18.47 3.50
CA ARG A 287 -33.11 17.31 2.97
C ARG A 287 -34.10 16.72 3.98
N VAL A 288 -33.75 16.71 5.27
CA VAL A 288 -34.66 16.25 6.33
C VAL A 288 -35.81 17.24 6.53
N THR A 289 -35.54 18.54 6.40
CA THR A 289 -36.56 19.60 6.48
C THR A 289 -37.57 19.51 5.33
N GLU A 290 -37.11 19.14 4.14
CA GLU A 290 -37.94 19.03 2.94
C GLU A 290 -38.86 17.78 2.93
N TYR A 291 -38.48 16.70 3.64
CA TYR A 291 -39.23 15.43 3.63
C TYR A 291 -40.08 15.14 4.88
N VAL A 292 -39.78 15.72 6.05
CA VAL A 292 -40.40 15.29 7.31
C VAL A 292 -40.93 16.45 8.17
N GLY A 293 -40.67 17.71 7.81
CA GLY A 293 -41.12 18.87 8.60
C GLY A 293 -40.58 18.90 10.04
N TRP A 294 -39.50 18.18 10.32
CA TRP A 294 -38.91 18.05 11.66
C TRP A 294 -37.50 18.61 11.67
N THR A 295 -37.29 19.69 12.43
CA THR A 295 -35.98 20.26 12.75
C THR A 295 -35.50 19.72 14.10
N PRO A 296 -34.30 19.12 14.21
CA PRO A 296 -33.72 18.79 15.50
C PRO A 296 -33.35 20.08 16.24
N GLU A 297 -33.78 20.22 17.50
CA GLU A 297 -33.29 21.29 18.38
C GLU A 297 -31.82 21.04 18.74
N GLU A 298 -30.98 22.07 18.58
CA GLU A 298 -29.61 22.09 19.08
C GLU A 298 -29.65 22.02 20.62
N ILE A 299 -29.12 20.94 21.19
CA ILE A 299 -28.88 20.85 22.63
C ILE A 299 -27.43 21.28 22.85
N GLU A 300 -27.23 22.53 23.26
CA GLU A 300 -25.98 22.96 23.87
C GLU A 300 -25.89 22.33 25.26
N ILE A 301 -24.84 21.54 25.48
CA ILE A 301 -24.53 20.97 26.80
C ILE A 301 -23.49 21.91 27.43
N ASP A 302 -23.90 22.64 28.47
CA ASP A 302 -23.04 23.42 29.36
C ASP A 302 -21.98 22.56 30.08
#